data_AF-A0A6A1UVQ6-F1
#
_entry.id   AF-A0A6A1UVQ6-F1
#
_cell.length_a   1.000
_cell.length_b   1.000
_cell.length_c   1.000
_cell.angle_alpha   90.00
_cell.angle_beta   90.00
_cell.angle_gamma   90.00
#
_symmetry.space_group_name_H-M   'P 1'
#
loop_
_entity.id
_entity.type
_entity.pdbx_description
1 polymer ?
#
loop_
_entity_poly.entity_id
_entity_poly.type
_entity_poly.pdbx_seq_one_letter_code
_entity_poly.pdbx_strand_id
1 'polypeptide(L)' 'MELTKLLLSRNKLTGAIPGKVLNLKKLREFDVSGNRLSGKIPPHKAIIPASAFWGNPGLCGAPLPPCKHS' A
#
# COMPACT_ATOMS: atom_id res chain seq x y z
N MET A 1 18.66 6.20 11.93
CA MET A 1 17.79 5.01 11.78
C MET A 1 16.93 5.21 10.55
N GLU A 2 16.87 4.23 9.65
CA GLU A 2 16.00 4.26 8.48
C GLU A 2 15.05 3.06 8.52
N LEU A 3 13.81 3.23 8.08
CA LEU A 3 12.81 2.16 8.06
C LEU A 3 13.07 1.20 6.91
N THR A 4 13.23 -0.08 7.22
CA THR A 4 13.49 -1.14 6.24
C THR A 4 12.32 -2.08 6.04
N LYS A 5 11.45 -2.24 7.03
CA LYS A 5 10.28 -3.13 7.01
C LYS A 5 9.07 -2.42 7.59
N LEU A 6 7.92 -2.54 6.92
CA LEU A 6 6.63 -2.06 7.42
C LEU A 6 5.57 -3.15 7.18
N LEU A 7 5.30 -3.94 8.21
CA LEU A 7 4.35 -5.05 8.17
C LEU A 7 3.16 -4.72 9.08
N LEU A 8 2.02 -4.42 8.45
CA LEU A 8 0.78 -3.97 9.08
C LEU A 8 -0.43 -4.78 8.61
N SER A 9 -0.21 -5.99 8.08
CA SER A 9 -1.30 -6.82 7.57
C SER A 9 -2.27 -7.27 8.67
N ARG A 10 -3.51 -7.54 8.26
CA ARG A 10 -4.63 -8.02 9.08
C ARG A 10 -4.97 -7.09 10.25
N ASN A 11 -4.93 -5.79 10.00
CA ASN A 11 -5.38 -4.77 10.95
C ASN A 11 -6.71 -4.14 10.49
N LYS A 12 -7.16 -3.12 11.22
CA LYS A 12 -8.37 -2.34 10.91
C LYS A 12 -8.04 -0.93 10.42
N LEU A 13 -6.88 -0.73 9.79
CA LEU A 13 -6.44 0.57 9.30
C LEU A 13 -7.39 1.06 8.20
N THR A 14 -7.63 2.37 8.17
CA THR A 14 -8.53 3.05 7.23
C THR A 14 -7.84 4.27 6.63
N GLY A 15 -8.47 4.87 5.61
CA GLY A 15 -7.93 6.03 4.90
C GLY A 15 -6.95 5.65 3.79
N ALA A 16 -6.23 6.65 3.28
CA ALA A 16 -5.32 6.49 2.15
C ALA A 16 -3.90 6.12 2.61
N ILE A 17 -3.17 5.43 1.73
CA ILE A 17 -1.74 5.18 1.94
C ILE A 17 -0.98 6.50 1.72
N PRO A 18 -0.19 6.99 2.69
CA PRO A 18 0.61 8.19 2.48
C PRO A 18 1.74 7.92 1.48
N GLY A 19 1.80 8.68 0.38
CA GLY A 19 2.80 8.45 -0.68
C GLY A 19 4.26 8.54 -0.26
N LYS A 20 4.55 9.21 0.87
CA LYS A 20 5.90 9.26 1.45
C LYS A 20 6.40 7.90 1.94
N VAL A 21 5.50 7.04 2.44
CA VAL A 21 5.86 5.73 3.03
C VAL A 21 6.40 4.79 1.95
N LEU A 22 5.73 4.72 0.80
CA LEU A 22 6.13 3.84 -0.30
C LEU A 22 7.41 4.30 -1.03
N ASN A 23 7.87 5.53 -0.77
CA ASN A 23 9.05 6.14 -1.40
C ASN A 23 10.26 6.25 -0.44
N LEU A 24 10.21 5.57 0.70
CA LEU A 24 11.35 5.49 1.63
C LEU A 24 12.51 4.70 1.00
N LYS A 25 13.70 5.32 0.96
CA LYS A 25 14.88 4.81 0.23
C LYS A 25 15.35 3.41 0.65
N LYS A 26 15.14 3.04 1.92
CA LYS A 26 15.59 1.75 2.47
C LYS A 26 14.47 0.74 2.70
N LEU A 27 13.23 1.06 2.32
CA LEU A 27 12.11 0.15 2.52
C LEU A 27 12.30 -1.06 1.60
N ARG A 28 12.34 -2.25 2.19
CA ARG A 28 12.55 -3.54 1.53
C ARG A 28 11.33 -4.44 1.66
N GLU A 29 10.62 -4.35 2.78
CA GLU A 29 9.42 -5.15 3.03
C GLU A 29 8.25 -4.22 3.38
N PHE A 30 7.12 -4.44 2.70
CA PHE A 30 5.90 -3.69 2.91
C PHE A 30 4.70 -4.64 2.78
N ASP A 31 3.82 -4.63 3.75
CA ASP A 31 2.56 -5.39 3.72
C ASP A 31 1.48 -4.66 4.53
N VAL A 32 0.39 -4.27 3.86
CA VAL A 32 -0.81 -3.69 4.47
C VAL A 32 -2.05 -4.51 4.14
N SER A 33 -1.87 -5.77 3.72
CA SER A 33 -2.95 -6.63 3.28
C SER A 33 -3.98 -6.88 4.39
N GLY A 34 -5.23 -7.12 4.02
CA GLY A 34 -6.31 -7.38 4.98
C GLY A 34 -6.62 -6.21 5.91
N ASN A 35 -6.59 -4.98 5.40
CA ASN A 35 -7.03 -3.78 6.10
C ASN A 35 -8.30 -3.18 5.45
N ARG A 36 -8.69 -1.97 5.85
CA ARG A 36 -9.81 -1.21 5.26
C ARG A 36 -9.32 0.08 4.61
N LEU A 37 -8.11 0.06 4.05
CA LEU A 37 -7.53 1.20 3.34
C LEU A 37 -8.29 1.46 2.04
N SER A 38 -8.28 2.71 1.60
CA SER A 38 -9.02 3.15 0.42
C SER A 38 -8.28 4.22 -0.39
N GLY A 39 -8.70 4.41 -1.63
CA GLY A 39 -8.14 5.39 -2.56
C GLY A 39 -7.06 4.83 -3.48
N LYS A 40 -6.50 5.70 -4.31
CA LYS A 40 -5.47 5.34 -5.27
C LYS A 40 -4.14 5.06 -4.57
N ILE A 41 -3.50 3.93 -4.88
CA ILE A 41 -2.15 3.63 -4.42
C ILE A 41 -1.20 4.71 -4.98
N PRO A 42 -0.45 5.43 -4.13
CA PRO A 42 0.46 6.46 -4.58
C PRO A 42 1.54 5.88 -5.52
N PRO A 43 1.99 6.64 -6.53
CA PRO A 43 3.14 6.26 -7.32
C PRO A 43 4.35 6.00 -6.41
N HIS A 44 4.99 4.85 -6.63
CA HIS A 44 6.14 4.43 -5.84
C HIS A 44 7.16 3.74 -6.73
N LYS A 45 8.44 3.91 -6.38
CA LYS A 45 9.56 3.29 -7.11
C LYS A 45 9.89 1.88 -6.62
N ALA A 46 9.44 1.54 -5.41
CA ALA A 46 9.66 0.22 -4.84
C ALA A 46 8.85 -0.84 -5.60
N ILE A 47 9.43 -2.01 -5.82
CA ILE A 47 8.70 -3.16 -6.36
C ILE A 47 8.00 -3.83 -5.18
N ILE A 48 6.73 -3.48 -4.99
CA ILE A 48 5.88 -4.04 -3.94
C ILE A 48 4.87 -4.97 -4.60
N PRO A 49 4.79 -6.26 -4.20
CA PRO A 49 3.87 -7.20 -4.83
C PRO A 49 2.40 -6.80 -4.57
N ALA A 50 1.51 -7.11 -5.50
CA ALA A 50 0.08 -6.84 -5.35
C ALA A 50 -0.53 -7.47 -4.09
N SER A 51 0.01 -8.62 -3.65
CA SER A 51 -0.40 -9.31 -2.43
C SER A 51 -0.27 -8.43 -1.17
N ALA A 52 0.71 -7.53 -1.11
CA ALA A 52 0.90 -6.60 0.00
C ALA A 52 -0.25 -5.60 0.17
N PHE A 53 -1.11 -5.44 -0.84
CA PHE A 53 -2.26 -4.53 -0.83
C PHE A 53 -3.59 -5.28 -0.83
N TRP A 54 -3.60 -6.59 -1.05
CA TRP A 54 -4.82 -7.40 -1.15
C TRP A 54 -5.66 -7.37 0.12
N GLY A 55 -6.96 -7.61 -0.02
CA GLY A 55 -7.89 -7.55 1.10
C GLY A 55 -8.15 -6.14 1.63
N ASN A 56 -7.83 -5.10 0.85
CA ASN A 56 -8.26 -3.72 1.04
C ASN A 56 -9.29 -3.34 -0.04
N PRO A 57 -10.60 -3.46 0.22
CA PRO A 57 -11.63 -3.33 -0.82
C PRO A 57 -11.68 -1.96 -1.53
N GLY A 58 -11.20 -0.90 -0.87
CA GLY A 58 -11.21 0.45 -1.40
C GLY A 58 -9.94 0.88 -2.13
N LEU A 59 -8.89 0.04 -2.17
CA LEU A 59 -7.64 0.38 -2.86
C LEU A 59 -7.72 0.09 -4.36
N CYS A 60 -7.09 0.94 -5.15
CA CYS A 60 -7.02 0.79 -6.61
C CYS A 60 -5.75 1.45 -7.18
N GLY A 61 -5.42 1.17 -8.43
CA GLY A 61 -4.19 1.62 -9.09
C GLY A 61 -3.03 0.67 -8.85
N ALA A 62 -1.98 0.77 -9.69
CA ALA A 62 -0.87 -0.19 -9.69
C ALA A 62 -0.25 -0.36 -8.30
N PRO A 63 -0.01 -1.60 -7.83
CA PRO A 63 -0.09 -2.87 -8.58
C PRO A 63 -1.48 -3.54 -8.64
N LEU A 64 -2.53 -2.91 -8.12
CA LEU A 64 -3.90 -3.40 -8.21
C LEU A 64 -4.60 -2.93 -9.51
N PRO A 65 -5.80 -3.46 -9.83
CA PRO A 65 -6.60 -2.95 -10.93
C PRO A 65 -6.80 -1.43 -10.88
N PRO A 66 -6.94 -0.75 -12.04
CA PRO A 66 -7.08 0.69 -12.09
C PRO A 66 -8.32 1.18 -11.33
N CYS A 67 -8.23 2.39 -10.79
CA CYS A 67 -9.38 3.05 -10.16
C CYS A 67 -10.47 3.27 -11.20
N LYS A 68 -11.71 2.86 -10.89
CA LYS A 68 -12.86 3.24 -11.69
C LYS A 68 -13.06 4.74 -11.51
N HIS A 69 -12.97 5.50 -12.60
CA HIS A 69 -13.39 6.89 -12.61
C HIS A 69 -14.92 6.87 -12.51
N SER A 70 -15.46 7.38 -11.41
CA SER A 70 -16.88 7.77 -11.32
C SER A 70 -17.06 9.12 -11.98
#